data_AF-A0A4V1SNM2-F1
#
_entry.id   AF-A0A4V1SNM2-F1
#
_cell.length_a   1.000
_cell.length_b   1.000
_cell.length_c   1.000
_cell.angle_alpha   90.00
_cell.angle_beta   90.00
_cell.angle_gamma   90.00
#
_symmetry.space_group_name_H-M   'P 1'
#
loop_
_entity.id
_entity.type
_entity.pdbx_description
1 polymer ?
#
loop_
_entity_poly.entity_id
_entity_poly.type
_entity_poly.pdbx_seq_one_letter_code
_entity_poly.pdbx_strand_id
1 'polypeptide(L)'
;MDIEKKKWTGRLKILGLDLSIILLSFIAAVIIMLLLVKLVFFSTGNRFDEDAFNFLGSHVTDTNTAIMEFFTFIGSHRFLVPANLLLIGYAAFIQKKTWMAIKIGAIAVSSLILMFSLKALFN
;
A
#
# COMPACT_ATOMS: atom_id res chain seq x y z
N MET A 1 -16.72 2.82 42.45
CA MET A 1 -17.08 1.82 41.43
C MET A 1 -17.50 2.46 40.09
N ASP A 2 -18.03 3.69 40.07
CA ASP A 2 -18.50 4.35 38.82
C ASP A 2 -17.40 5.00 37.96
N ILE A 3 -16.25 5.36 38.56
CA ILE A 3 -15.13 5.98 37.83
C ILE A 3 -14.47 4.96 36.88
N GLU A 4 -14.40 3.69 37.27
CA GLU A 4 -13.84 2.64 36.41
C GLU A 4 -14.76 2.33 35.22
N LYS A 5 -16.07 2.18 35.44
CA LYS A 5 -17.03 1.91 34.35
C LYS A 5 -17.03 3.01 33.27
N LYS A 6 -16.89 4.29 33.68
CA LYS A 6 -16.77 5.43 32.74
C LYS A 6 -15.46 5.39 31.95
N LYS A 7 -14.37 4.90 32.55
CA LYS A 7 -13.04 4.76 31.92
C LYS A 7 -13.01 3.62 30.89
N TRP A 8 -13.68 2.51 31.17
CA TRP A 8 -13.80 1.36 30.25
C TRP A 8 -14.70 1.66 29.05
N THR A 9 -15.83 2.34 29.26
CA THR A 9 -16.72 2.75 28.16
C THR A 9 -16.11 3.80 27.24
N GLY A 10 -15.31 4.73 27.76
CA GLY A 10 -14.53 5.67 26.95
C GLY A 10 -13.48 4.98 26.07
N ARG A 11 -12.76 3.99 26.61
CA ARG A 11 -11.77 3.20 25.85
C ARG A 11 -12.41 2.35 24.76
N LEU A 12 -13.56 1.73 25.03
CA LEU A 12 -14.31 0.96 24.04
C LEU A 12 -14.86 1.84 22.90
N LYS A 13 -15.29 3.08 23.21
CA LYS A 13 -15.72 4.04 22.18
C LYS A 13 -14.58 4.45 21.25
N ILE A 14 -13.39 4.70 21.79
CA ILE A 14 -12.21 5.07 20.99
C ILE A 14 -11.79 3.90 20.10
N LEU A 15 -11.72 2.68 20.66
CA LEU A 15 -11.40 1.47 19.88
C LEU A 15 -12.44 1.18 18.78
N GLY A 16 -13.73 1.38 19.08
CA GLY A 16 -14.79 1.23 18.09
C GLY A 16 -14.69 2.26 16.95
N LEU A 17 -14.28 3.49 17.26
CA LEU A 17 -14.08 4.53 16.26
C LEU A 17 -12.87 4.22 15.35
N ASP A 18 -11.73 3.86 15.94
CA ASP A 18 -10.52 3.50 15.19
C ASP A 18 -10.77 2.32 14.24
N LEU A 19 -11.46 1.28 14.73
CA LEU A 19 -11.84 0.13 13.91
C LEU A 19 -12.81 0.52 12.79
N SER A 20 -13.76 1.41 13.07
CA SER A 20 -14.72 1.88 12.05
C SER A 20 -14.02 2.65 10.94
N ILE A 21 -13.04 3.50 11.28
CA ILE A 21 -12.24 4.24 10.30
C ILE A 21 -11.43 3.28 9.43
N ILE A 22 -10.77 2.28 10.04
CA ILE A 22 -9.99 1.27 9.31
C ILE A 22 -10.90 0.49 8.37
N LEU A 23 -12.08 0.07 8.82
CA LEU A 23 -13.04 -0.69 8.02
C LEU A 23 -13.57 0.13 6.84
N LEU A 24 -13.92 1.40 7.08
CA LEU A 24 -14.38 2.32 6.03
C LEU A 24 -13.28 2.56 5.00
N SER A 25 -12.04 2.78 5.44
CA SER A 25 -10.89 2.94 4.55
C SER A 25 -10.65 1.68 3.71
N PHE A 26 -10.77 0.50 4.31
CA PHE A 26 -10.65 -0.77 3.59
C PHE A 26 -11.76 -0.93 2.53
N ILE A 27 -13.02 -0.69 2.89
CA ILE A 27 -14.14 -0.77 1.94
C ILE A 27 -13.96 0.24 0.81
N ALA A 28 -13.57 1.48 1.12
CA ALA A 28 -13.30 2.49 0.11
C ALA A 28 -12.18 2.07 -0.86
N ALA A 29 -11.08 1.51 -0.33
CA ALA A 29 -9.99 1.00 -1.16
C ALA A 29 -10.45 -0.12 -2.11
N VAL A 30 -11.27 -1.06 -1.61
CA VAL A 30 -11.83 -2.15 -2.43
C VAL A 30 -12.75 -1.59 -3.53
N ILE A 31 -13.64 -0.65 -3.18
CA ILE A 31 -14.54 -0.03 -4.17
C ILE A 31 -13.73 0.69 -5.25
N ILE A 32 -12.73 1.49 -4.86
CA ILE A 32 -11.84 2.17 -5.81
C ILE A 32 -11.15 1.16 -6.72
N MET A 33 -10.62 0.07 -6.17
CA MET A 33 -9.97 -0.98 -6.96
C MET A 33 -10.92 -1.60 -7.98
N LEU A 34 -12.16 -1.94 -7.58
CA LEU A 34 -13.16 -2.51 -8.49
C LEU A 34 -13.56 -1.52 -9.60
N LEU A 35 -13.68 -0.23 -9.27
CA LEU A 35 -13.93 0.82 -10.26
C LEU A 35 -12.79 0.94 -11.26
N LEU A 36 -11.53 0.92 -10.79
CA LEU A 36 -10.35 0.94 -11.67
C LEU A 36 -10.31 -0.29 -12.58
N VAL A 37 -10.56 -1.48 -12.06
CA VAL A 37 -10.63 -2.71 -12.86
C VAL A 37 -11.73 -2.60 -13.92
N LYS A 38 -12.93 -2.12 -13.54
CA LYS A 38 -14.02 -1.91 -14.51
C LYS A 38 -13.64 -0.89 -15.58
N LEU A 39 -13.02 0.22 -15.20
CA LEU A 39 -12.61 1.27 -16.13
C LEU A 39 -11.57 0.76 -17.14
N VAL A 40 -10.49 0.15 -16.63
CA VAL A 40 -9.36 -0.32 -17.43
C VAL A 40 -9.76 -1.49 -18.34
N PHE A 41 -10.44 -2.51 -17.80
CA PHE A 41 -10.74 -3.73 -18.58
C PHE A 41 -12.02 -3.66 -19.40
N PHE A 42 -13.06 -2.93 -18.98
CA PHE A 42 -14.38 -3.00 -19.61
C PHE A 42 -14.83 -1.71 -20.31
N SER A 43 -14.36 -0.53 -19.90
CA SER A 43 -15.05 0.73 -20.25
C SER A 43 -14.34 1.59 -21.28
N THR A 44 -13.01 1.68 -21.29
CA THR A 44 -12.32 2.78 -21.99
C THR A 44 -11.32 2.40 -23.06
N GLY A 45 -11.09 1.11 -23.33
CA GLY A 45 -10.28 0.62 -24.46
C GLY A 45 -9.05 1.50 -24.75
N ASN A 46 -8.06 1.48 -23.88
CA ASN A 46 -6.77 2.20 -23.95
C ASN A 46 -6.78 3.73 -24.22
N ARG A 47 -7.90 4.38 -24.56
CA ARG A 47 -7.88 5.81 -24.97
C ARG A 47 -7.44 6.75 -23.86
N PHE A 48 -7.89 6.48 -22.62
CA PHE A 48 -7.45 7.26 -21.46
C PHE A 48 -5.95 7.12 -21.22
N ASP A 49 -5.43 5.90 -21.37
CA ASP A 49 -3.99 5.63 -21.21
C ASP A 49 -3.20 6.30 -22.34
N GLU A 50 -3.67 6.22 -23.59
CA GLU A 50 -3.07 6.88 -24.76
C GLU A 50 -3.02 8.40 -24.61
N ASP A 51 -4.11 9.03 -24.15
CA ASP A 51 -4.14 10.47 -23.91
C ASP A 51 -3.13 10.88 -22.82
N ALA A 52 -3.03 10.09 -21.75
CA ALA A 52 -2.05 10.30 -20.69
C ALA A 52 -0.60 10.11 -21.20
N PHE A 53 -0.35 9.07 -22.01
CA PHE A 53 0.96 8.84 -22.62
C PHE A 53 1.35 9.96 -23.58
N ASN A 54 0.42 10.46 -24.39
CA ASN A 54 0.67 11.56 -25.31
C ASN A 54 0.99 12.86 -24.57
N PHE A 55 0.27 13.14 -23.47
CA PHE A 55 0.55 14.29 -22.61
C PHE A 55 1.97 14.21 -22.01
N LEU A 56 2.32 13.05 -21.45
CA LEU A 56 3.62 12.82 -20.83
C LEU A 56 4.77 12.69 -21.83
N GLY A 57 4.49 12.32 -23.09
CA GLY A 57 5.48 12.19 -24.16
C GLY A 57 6.30 13.45 -24.39
N SER A 58 5.68 14.63 -24.19
CA SER A 58 6.37 15.92 -24.26
C SER A 58 7.42 16.16 -23.15
N HIS A 59 7.38 15.37 -22.08
CA HIS A 59 8.29 15.46 -20.92
C HIS A 59 9.34 14.34 -20.91
N VAL A 60 9.33 13.45 -21.90
CA VAL A 60 10.33 12.38 -22.03
C VAL A 60 11.63 13.00 -22.54
N THR A 61 12.56 13.23 -21.63
CA THR A 61 13.92 13.73 -21.89
C THR A 61 14.91 12.82 -21.19
N ASP A 62 16.16 12.75 -21.67
CA ASP A 62 17.19 11.88 -21.08
C ASP A 62 17.37 12.12 -19.58
N THR A 63 17.31 13.37 -19.13
CA THR A 63 17.39 13.75 -17.71
C THR A 63 16.19 13.24 -16.92
N ASN A 64 14.96 13.43 -17.43
CA ASN A 64 13.75 12.98 -16.73
C ASN A 64 13.67 11.45 -16.70
N THR A 65 14.12 10.78 -17.75
CA THR A 65 14.21 9.32 -17.81
C THR A 65 15.19 8.80 -16.75
N ALA A 66 16.39 9.36 -16.64
CA ALA A 66 17.37 8.96 -15.64
C ALA A 66 16.85 9.15 -14.20
N ILE A 67 16.10 10.24 -13.94
CA ILE A 67 15.46 10.47 -12.64
C ILE A 67 14.38 9.41 -12.38
N MET A 68 13.53 9.14 -13.36
CA MET A 68 12.48 8.12 -13.23
C MET A 68 13.06 6.73 -13.02
N GLU A 69 14.14 6.37 -13.72
CA GLU A 69 14.85 5.09 -13.52
C GLU A 69 15.38 4.94 -12.10
N PHE A 70 15.91 6.01 -11.49
CA PHE A 70 16.33 6.00 -10.10
C PHE A 70 15.15 5.72 -9.14
N PHE A 71 14.02 6.38 -9.34
CA PHE A 71 12.82 6.13 -8.52
C PHE A 71 12.23 4.73 -8.78
N THR A 72 12.22 4.27 -10.02
CA THR A 72 11.80 2.90 -10.39
C THR A 72 12.71 1.85 -9.75
N PHE A 73 14.02 2.12 -9.64
CA PHE A 73 14.94 1.23 -8.95
C PHE A 73 14.58 1.07 -7.46
N ILE A 74 14.28 2.17 -6.76
CA ILE A 74 13.85 2.13 -5.35
C ILE A 74 12.52 1.36 -5.19
N GLY A 75 11.59 1.54 -6.14
CA GLY A 75 10.31 0.82 -6.14
C GLY A 75 10.39 -0.64 -6.60
N SER A 76 11.54 -1.10 -7.07
CA SER A 76 11.71 -2.46 -7.57
C SER A 76 11.73 -3.48 -6.44
N HIS A 77 11.19 -4.69 -6.68
CA HIS A 77 11.33 -5.83 -5.78
C HIS A 77 12.81 -6.13 -5.43
N ARG A 78 13.74 -5.85 -6.35
CA ARG A 78 15.19 -6.05 -6.14
C ARG A 78 15.75 -5.17 -5.02
N PHE A 79 15.16 -3.99 -4.79
CA PHE A 79 15.52 -3.10 -3.69
C PHE A 79 14.59 -3.27 -2.49
N LEU A 80 13.27 -3.32 -2.71
CA LEU A 80 12.27 -3.40 -1.65
C LEU A 80 12.35 -4.67 -0.81
N VAL A 81 12.65 -5.83 -1.40
CA VAL A 81 12.78 -7.08 -0.64
C VAL A 81 13.93 -7.01 0.37
N PRO A 82 15.19 -6.74 -0.04
CA PRO A 82 16.27 -6.60 0.93
C PRO A 82 16.07 -5.42 1.88
N ALA A 83 15.52 -4.29 1.43
CA ALA A 83 15.24 -3.15 2.31
C ALA A 83 14.23 -3.49 3.43
N ASN A 84 13.13 -4.17 3.09
CA ASN A 84 12.15 -4.62 4.08
C ASN A 84 12.75 -5.66 5.04
N LEU A 85 13.57 -6.60 4.54
CA LEU A 85 14.30 -7.55 5.39
C LEU A 85 15.25 -6.85 6.36
N LEU A 86 15.99 -5.83 5.90
CA LEU A 86 16.86 -5.01 6.74
C LEU A 86 16.06 -4.26 7.80
N LEU A 87 14.89 -3.70 7.47
CA LEU A 87 14.02 -3.03 8.45
C LEU A 87 13.48 -4.01 9.51
N ILE A 88 13.07 -5.20 9.10
CA ILE A 88 12.63 -6.27 10.01
C ILE A 88 13.78 -6.67 10.93
N GLY A 89 14.97 -6.90 10.37
CA GLY A 89 16.18 -7.22 11.13
C GLY A 89 16.56 -6.10 12.10
N TYR A 90 16.55 -4.85 11.65
CA TYR A 90 16.84 -3.68 12.48
C TYR A 90 15.85 -3.56 13.66
N ALA A 91 14.55 -3.69 13.39
CA ALA A 91 13.52 -3.64 14.43
C ALA A 91 13.63 -4.79 15.43
N ALA A 92 13.98 -6.00 14.95
CA ALA A 92 14.09 -7.20 15.76
C ALA A 92 15.36 -7.23 16.62
N PHE A 93 16.53 -6.95 16.03
CA PHE A 93 17.84 -7.13 16.68
C PHE A 93 18.34 -5.87 17.39
N ILE A 94 18.13 -4.68 16.82
CA ILE A 94 18.68 -3.42 17.37
C ILE A 94 17.70 -2.75 18.31
N GLN A 95 16.44 -2.58 17.88
CA GLN A 95 15.43 -1.97 18.75
C GLN A 95 14.82 -2.94 19.77
N LYS A 96 15.00 -4.26 19.59
CA LYS A 96 14.37 -5.33 20.38
C LYS A 96 12.83 -5.19 20.48
N LYS A 97 12.21 -4.46 19.54
CA LYS A 97 10.76 -4.26 19.47
C LYS A 97 10.16 -5.32 18.55
N THR A 98 10.07 -6.55 19.05
CA THR A 98 9.59 -7.73 18.31
C THR A 98 8.22 -7.50 17.68
N TRP A 99 7.30 -6.83 18.38
CA TRP A 99 5.98 -6.46 17.84
C TRP A 99 6.03 -5.51 16.64
N MET A 100 7.02 -4.61 16.60
CA MET A 100 7.21 -3.70 15.48
C MET A 100 7.78 -4.45 14.27
N ALA A 101 8.73 -5.36 14.50
CA ALA A 101 9.27 -6.22 13.45
C ALA A 101 8.19 -7.10 12.81
N ILE A 102 7.29 -7.69 13.61
CA ILE A 102 6.16 -8.48 13.11
C ILE A 102 5.20 -7.62 12.28
N LYS A 103 4.90 -6.39 12.72
CA LYS A 103 4.04 -5.47 11.95
C LYS A 103 4.64 -5.12 10.59
N ILE A 104 5.94 -4.78 10.55
CA ILE A 104 6.65 -4.47 9.31
C ILE A 104 6.65 -5.70 8.39
N GLY A 105 6.96 -6.88 8.92
CA GLY A 105 6.94 -8.13 8.17
C GLY A 105 5.55 -8.46 7.62
N ALA A 106 4.50 -8.31 8.42
CA ALA A 106 3.13 -8.54 7.99
C ALA A 106 2.71 -7.61 6.84
N ILE A 107 3.12 -6.33 6.88
CA ILE A 107 2.83 -5.36 5.79
C ILE A 107 3.61 -5.71 4.53
N ALA A 108 4.90 -6.05 4.65
CA ALA A 108 5.73 -6.41 3.51
C ALA A 108 5.22 -7.70 2.83
N VAL A 109 4.85 -8.72 3.61
CA VAL A 109 4.32 -9.98 3.08
C VAL A 109 2.93 -9.78 2.48
N SER A 110 2.03 -9.07 3.14
CA SER A 110 0.66 -8.88 2.62
C SER A 110 0.64 -8.07 1.32
N SER A 111 1.50 -7.05 1.19
CA SER A 111 1.63 -6.28 -0.06
C SER A 111 2.20 -7.10 -1.21
N LEU A 112 3.21 -7.95 -0.95
CA LEU A 112 3.74 -8.88 -1.96
C LEU A 112 2.68 -9.89 -2.40
N ILE A 113 1.97 -10.51 -1.45
CA ILE A 113 0.89 -11.44 -1.75
C ILE A 113 -0.16 -10.76 -2.62
N LEU A 114 -0.61 -9.56 -2.23
CA LEU A 114 -1.61 -8.80 -2.99
C LEU A 114 -1.13 -8.52 -4.42
N MET A 115 0.12 -8.08 -4.60
CA MET A 115 0.70 -7.84 -5.93
C MET A 115 0.70 -9.12 -6.78
N PHE A 116 1.17 -10.24 -6.24
CA PHE A 116 1.18 -11.51 -6.97
C PHE A 116 -0.23 -12.01 -7.29
N SER A 117 -1.17 -11.89 -6.36
CA SER A 117 -2.57 -12.27 -6.57
C SER A 117 -3.22 -11.42 -7.67
N LEU A 118 -3.06 -10.10 -7.63
CA LEU A 118 -3.60 -9.22 -8.67
C LEU A 118 -2.99 -9.55 -10.03
N LYS A 119 -1.66 -9.74 -10.10
CA LYS A 119 -1.01 -10.12 -11.36
C LYS A 119 -1.54 -11.46 -11.86
N ALA A 120 -1.72 -12.47 -11.01
CA ALA A 120 -2.24 -13.77 -11.40
C ALA A 120 -3.72 -13.75 -11.86
N LEU A 121 -4.52 -12.80 -11.38
CA LEU A 121 -5.94 -12.67 -11.75
C LEU A 121 -6.14 -11.93 -13.07
N PHE A 122 -5.23 -11.02 -13.44
CA PHE A 122 -5.40 -10.10 -14.57
C PHE A 122 -4.41 -10.29 -15.72
N ASN A 123 -3.38 -11.13 -15.54
CA ASN A 123 -2.39 -11.48 -16.56
C ASN A 123 -2.72 -12.85 -17.18
#